data_AF-A0A837RE19-F1
#
_entry.id   AF-A0A837RE19-F1
#
_cell.length_a   1.000
_cell.length_b   1.000
_cell.length_c   1.000
_cell.angle_alpha   90.00
_cell.angle_beta   90.00
_cell.angle_gamma   90.00
#
_symmetry.space_group_name_H-M   'P 1'
#
loop_
_entity.id
_entity.type
_entity.pdbx_description
1 polymer ?
#
loop_
_entity_poly.entity_id
_entity_poly.type
_entity_poly.pdbx_seq_one_letter_code
_entity_poly.pdbx_strand_id
1 'polypeptide(L)'
;MYEMTKKLRVGDDVKALIPQAVIAGLWDRLKAMRKEKLLIDSTMAVMFSDDYEDDKIFFMTLQKSGSFNNEYEMAYDGPKNFLGHGTIVIIKDRPKTIQMSISAANKQADEDSEDNADKPSDSETTD
;
A
#
# COMPACT_ATOMS: atom_id res chain seq x y z
N MET A 1 -14.67 3.72 15.52
CA MET A 1 -13.56 3.27 14.65
C MET A 1 -13.58 4.08 13.36
N TYR A 2 -12.39 4.47 12.87
CA TYR A 2 -12.16 5.36 11.73
C TYR A 2 -13.04 6.62 11.76
N GLU A 3 -13.04 7.30 12.90
CA GLU A 3 -13.83 8.53 13.03
C GLU A 3 -13.26 9.64 12.14
N MET A 4 -14.06 10.13 11.20
CA MET A 4 -13.66 11.15 10.21
C MET A 4 -13.45 12.54 10.83
N THR A 5 -13.70 12.69 12.13
CA THR A 5 -13.28 13.84 12.93
C THR A 5 -11.80 13.77 13.32
N LYS A 6 -11.15 12.60 13.21
CA LYS A 6 -9.73 12.41 13.46
C LYS A 6 -8.89 12.98 12.32
N LYS A 7 -7.68 13.41 12.64
CA LYS A 7 -6.74 13.93 11.63
C LYS A 7 -6.24 12.78 10.74
N LEU A 8 -6.38 12.93 9.42
CA LEU A 8 -5.78 12.03 8.44
C LEU A 8 -4.28 12.32 8.34
N ARG A 9 -3.45 11.28 8.38
CA ARG A 9 -1.99 11.36 8.28
C ARG A 9 -1.51 10.38 7.23
N VAL A 10 -0.64 10.87 6.35
CA VAL A 10 0.02 10.06 5.32
C VAL A 10 1.51 10.10 5.62
N GLY A 11 2.12 8.93 5.80
CA GLY A 11 3.57 8.80 5.95
C GLY A 11 4.33 9.27 4.72
N ASP A 12 5.56 9.70 4.90
CA ASP A 12 6.38 10.20 3.79
C ASP A 12 6.80 9.06 2.86
N ASP A 13 6.92 7.83 3.38
CA ASP A 13 7.09 6.60 2.61
C ASP A 13 5.95 6.38 1.61
N VAL A 14 4.70 6.59 2.02
CA VAL A 14 3.54 6.48 1.13
C VAL A 14 3.57 7.58 0.07
N LYS A 15 3.92 8.82 0.42
CA LYS A 15 3.96 9.93 -0.54
C LYS A 15 5.05 9.76 -1.60
N ALA A 16 6.14 9.09 -1.25
CA ALA A 16 7.24 8.83 -2.17
C ALA A 16 6.87 7.80 -3.24
N LEU A 17 6.02 6.81 -2.89
CA LEU A 17 5.69 5.68 -3.77
C LEU A 17 4.33 5.81 -4.45
N ILE A 18 3.32 6.29 -3.71
CA ILE A 18 1.93 6.25 -4.14
C ILE A 18 1.52 7.62 -4.67
N PRO A 19 1.00 7.71 -5.92
CA PRO A 19 0.50 8.96 -6.46
C PRO A 19 -0.58 9.60 -5.59
N GLN A 20 -0.57 10.93 -5.48
CA GLN A 20 -1.48 11.67 -4.61
C GLN A 20 -2.97 11.42 -4.91
N ALA A 21 -3.32 11.17 -6.18
CA ALA A 21 -4.68 10.82 -6.60
C ALA A 21 -5.11 9.45 -6.02
N VAL A 22 -4.21 8.46 -6.02
CA VAL A 22 -4.47 7.13 -5.44
C VAL A 22 -4.60 7.25 -3.92
N ILE A 23 -3.73 8.01 -3.26
CA ILE A 23 -3.84 8.30 -1.80
C ILE A 23 -5.21 8.90 -1.47
N ALA A 24 -5.68 9.87 -2.27
CA ALA A 24 -7.00 10.48 -2.08
C ALA A 24 -8.12 9.45 -2.27
N GLY A 25 -8.05 8.63 -3.33
CA GLY A 25 -9.00 7.55 -3.59
C GLY A 25 -9.08 6.53 -2.45
N LEU A 26 -7.95 6.16 -1.84
CA LEU A 26 -7.93 5.28 -0.66
C LEU A 26 -8.64 5.90 0.55
N TRP A 27 -8.51 7.22 0.76
CA TRP A 27 -9.27 7.90 1.81
C TRP A 27 -10.76 7.91 1.53
N ASP A 28 -11.16 8.11 0.28
CA ASP A 28 -12.57 8.09 -0.11
C ASP A 28 -13.17 6.70 -0.01
N ARG A 29 -12.42 5.66 -0.38
CA ARG A 29 -12.80 4.27 -0.14
C ARG A 29 -12.99 3.98 1.35
N LEU A 30 -12.06 4.42 2.21
CA LEU A 30 -12.19 4.26 3.67
C LEU A 30 -13.45 4.96 4.21
N LYS A 31 -13.75 6.17 3.74
CA LYS A 31 -14.98 6.90 4.11
C LYS A 31 -16.23 6.13 3.69
N ALA A 32 -16.24 5.58 2.48
CA ALA A 32 -17.37 4.81 1.97
C ALA A 32 -17.55 3.48 2.74
N MET A 33 -16.47 2.71 2.98
CA MET A 33 -16.51 1.51 3.82
C MET A 33 -17.04 1.79 5.22
N ARG A 34 -16.72 2.96 5.80
CA ARG A 34 -17.29 3.37 7.08
C ARG A 34 -18.80 3.55 7.02
N LYS A 35 -19.30 4.25 5.99
CA LYS A 35 -20.75 4.47 5.80
C LYS A 35 -21.48 3.14 5.59
N GLU A 36 -20.86 2.23 4.86
CA GLU A 36 -21.35 0.87 4.58
C GLU A 36 -21.21 -0.08 5.78
N LYS A 37 -20.58 0.35 6.88
CA LYS A 37 -20.30 -0.46 8.08
C LYS A 37 -19.42 -1.70 7.81
N LEU A 38 -18.50 -1.59 6.85
CA LEU A 38 -17.54 -2.66 6.48
C LEU A 38 -16.21 -2.61 7.27
N LEU A 39 -16.02 -1.63 8.14
CA LEU A 39 -14.81 -1.48 8.96
C LEU A 39 -14.98 -2.22 10.29
N ILE A 40 -14.26 -3.33 10.45
CA ILE A 40 -14.38 -4.26 11.58
C ILE A 40 -13.07 -4.41 12.38
N ASP A 41 -11.96 -3.87 11.88
CA ASP A 41 -10.69 -3.83 12.60
C ASP A 41 -10.02 -2.46 12.54
N SER A 42 -9.33 -2.09 13.62
CA SER A 42 -8.51 -0.88 13.72
C SER A 42 -7.35 -0.81 12.73
N THR A 43 -7.00 -1.93 12.10
CA THR A 43 -5.96 -2.02 11.07
C THR A 43 -6.55 -2.63 9.80
N MET A 44 -6.30 -1.97 8.68
CA MET A 44 -6.65 -2.45 7.34
C MET A 44 -5.41 -2.42 6.46
N ALA A 45 -5.13 -3.52 5.77
CA ALA A 45 -4.14 -3.55 4.70
C ALA A 45 -4.84 -3.34 3.35
N VAL A 46 -4.15 -2.69 2.44
CA VAL A 46 -4.56 -2.47 1.05
C VAL A 46 -3.46 -3.07 0.19
N MET A 47 -3.82 -4.04 -0.63
CA MET A 47 -2.94 -4.69 -1.60
C MET A 47 -3.40 -4.31 -2.99
N PHE A 48 -2.50 -3.79 -3.80
CA PHE A 48 -2.81 -3.49 -5.20
C PHE A 48 -2.68 -4.77 -6.04
N SER A 49 -3.55 -4.89 -7.04
CA SER A 49 -3.42 -5.89 -8.10
C SER A 49 -2.26 -5.51 -9.03
N ASP A 50 -1.60 -6.52 -9.60
CA ASP A 50 -0.63 -6.31 -10.67
C ASP A 50 -1.32 -6.02 -12.01
N ASP A 51 -2.54 -6.55 -12.20
CA ASP A 51 -3.39 -6.25 -13.34
C ASP A 51 -4.07 -4.87 -13.18
N TYR A 52 -4.15 -4.13 -14.29
CA TYR A 52 -4.83 -2.84 -14.38
C TYR A 52 -5.36 -2.61 -15.80
N GLU A 53 -6.24 -1.62 -15.94
CA GLU A 53 -6.68 -1.11 -17.24
C GLU A 53 -6.15 0.33 -17.43
N ASP A 54 -6.29 0.88 -18.64
CA ASP A 54 -5.76 2.21 -18.95
C ASP A 54 -6.28 3.28 -17.99
N ASP A 55 -7.57 3.20 -17.62
CA ASP A 55 -8.29 4.20 -16.83
C ASP A 55 -8.64 3.75 -15.40
N LYS A 56 -8.21 2.57 -14.95
CA LYS A 56 -8.46 2.10 -13.58
C LYS A 56 -7.43 1.10 -13.06
N ILE A 57 -7.35 1.05 -11.73
CA ILE A 57 -6.55 0.10 -10.96
C ILE A 57 -7.46 -0.73 -10.05
N PHE A 58 -7.00 -1.91 -9.66
CA PHE A 58 -7.71 -2.79 -8.75
C PHE A 58 -6.93 -2.97 -7.45
N PHE A 59 -7.64 -3.11 -6.34
CA PHE A 59 -7.03 -3.37 -5.04
C PHE A 59 -7.97 -4.16 -4.13
N MET A 60 -7.37 -4.90 -3.21
CA MET A 60 -8.05 -5.64 -2.17
C MET A 60 -7.79 -5.00 -0.81
N THR A 61 -8.84 -4.89 0.00
CA THR A 61 -8.72 -4.52 1.42
C THR A 61 -8.74 -5.78 2.27
N LEU A 62 -7.87 -5.86 3.28
CA LEU A 62 -7.78 -6.96 4.23
C LEU A 62 -7.91 -6.42 5.66
N GLN A 63 -8.76 -7.07 6.46
CA GLN A 63 -8.93 -6.80 7.90
C GLN A 63 -8.89 -8.13 8.67
N LYS A 64 -8.71 -8.08 9.99
CA LYS A 64 -8.69 -9.29 10.86
C LYS A 64 -7.76 -10.38 10.31
N SER A 65 -6.51 -10.00 10.04
CA SER A 65 -5.49 -10.90 9.47
C SER A 65 -5.92 -11.59 8.16
N GLY A 66 -6.71 -10.91 7.34
CA GLY A 66 -7.15 -11.38 6.01
C GLY A 66 -8.47 -12.15 6.00
N SER A 67 -9.02 -12.49 7.17
CA SER A 67 -10.31 -13.22 7.26
C SER A 67 -11.52 -12.41 6.77
N PHE A 68 -11.38 -11.08 6.67
CA PHE A 68 -12.36 -10.22 6.04
C PHE A 68 -11.68 -9.43 4.91
N ASN A 69 -12.13 -9.68 3.68
CA ASN A 69 -11.57 -9.08 2.49
C ASN A 69 -12.66 -8.59 1.52
N ASN A 70 -12.36 -7.51 0.80
CA ASN A 70 -13.20 -6.98 -0.26
C ASN A 70 -12.32 -6.41 -1.37
N GLU A 71 -12.70 -6.66 -2.61
CA GLU A 71 -12.05 -6.13 -3.81
C GLU A 71 -12.76 -4.87 -4.29
N TYR A 72 -11.98 -3.96 -4.85
CA TYR A 72 -12.45 -2.69 -5.36
C TYR A 72 -11.69 -2.28 -6.62
N GLU A 73 -12.36 -1.52 -7.47
CA GLU A 73 -11.76 -0.76 -8.56
C GLU A 73 -11.67 0.73 -8.19
N MET A 74 -10.69 1.42 -8.78
CA MET A 74 -10.52 2.86 -8.66
C MET A 74 -10.16 3.42 -10.03
N ALA A 75 -10.95 4.39 -10.50
CA ALA A 75 -10.60 5.17 -11.68
C ALA A 75 -9.25 5.88 -11.46
N TYR A 76 -8.28 5.58 -12.32
CA TYR A 76 -6.93 6.12 -12.29
C TYR A 76 -6.21 5.89 -13.62
N ASP A 77 -5.94 6.98 -14.33
CA ASP A 77 -5.27 7.02 -15.64
C ASP A 77 -3.80 7.49 -15.56
N GLY A 78 -3.32 7.83 -14.35
CA GLY A 78 -1.95 8.30 -14.14
C GLY A 78 -0.89 7.19 -14.15
N PRO A 79 0.38 7.54 -13.84
CA PRO A 79 1.49 6.57 -13.79
C PRO A 79 1.28 5.46 -12.76
N LYS A 80 1.43 4.20 -13.19
CA LYS A 80 1.14 3.00 -12.40
C LYS A 80 2.40 2.28 -11.88
N ASN A 81 3.54 2.97 -11.81
CA ASN A 81 4.84 2.41 -11.40
C ASN A 81 4.90 1.89 -9.95
N PHE A 82 3.80 2.00 -9.18
CA PHE A 82 3.70 1.47 -7.83
C PHE A 82 3.05 0.08 -7.77
N LEU A 83 2.47 -0.38 -8.88
CA LEU A 83 1.92 -1.74 -9.07
C LEU A 83 3.04 -2.74 -9.40
N GLY A 84 2.82 -4.04 -9.23
CA GLY A 84 3.85 -5.05 -9.56
C GLY A 84 4.94 -5.25 -8.50
N HIS A 85 4.95 -4.44 -7.44
CA HIS A 85 5.99 -4.46 -6.41
C HIS A 85 5.54 -5.12 -5.10
N GLY A 86 4.36 -5.75 -5.09
CA GLY A 86 3.77 -6.28 -3.86
C GLY A 86 3.53 -5.20 -2.79
N THR A 87 3.37 -3.93 -3.20
CA THR A 87 3.22 -2.79 -2.28
C THR A 87 1.98 -2.93 -1.41
N ILE A 88 2.17 -2.99 -0.10
CA ILE A 88 1.07 -3.04 0.88
C ILE A 88 0.98 -1.71 1.62
N VAL A 89 -0.16 -1.04 1.48
CA VAL A 89 -0.49 0.17 2.26
C VAL A 89 -1.28 -0.23 3.50
N ILE A 90 -0.82 0.19 4.68
CA ILE A 90 -1.49 -0.03 5.95
C ILE A 90 -2.23 1.24 6.37
N ILE A 91 -3.53 1.13 6.61
CA ILE A 91 -4.34 2.18 7.24
C ILE A 91 -4.65 1.74 8.68
N LYS A 92 -4.27 2.58 9.65
CA LYS A 92 -4.43 2.29 11.08
C LYS A 92 -5.21 3.38 11.79
N ASP A 93 -6.31 3.00 12.44
CA ASP A 93 -7.08 3.87 13.33
C ASP A 93 -6.36 3.99 14.68
N ARG A 94 -5.99 5.21 15.06
CA ARG A 94 -5.38 5.55 16.35
C ARG A 94 -6.32 6.43 17.16
N PRO A 95 -6.08 6.68 18.47
CA PRO A 95 -6.99 7.49 19.28
C PRO A 95 -7.31 8.88 18.70
N LYS A 96 -6.34 9.56 18.07
CA LYS A 96 -6.50 10.94 17.55
C LYS A 96 -6.32 11.10 16.05
N THR A 97 -5.80 10.07 15.38
CA THR A 97 -5.42 10.13 13.96
C THR A 97 -5.82 8.86 13.25
N ILE A 98 -5.98 8.93 11.94
CA ILE A 98 -5.98 7.76 11.07
C ILE A 98 -4.72 7.88 10.21
N GLN A 99 -3.86 6.87 10.26
CA GLN A 99 -2.55 6.91 9.61
C GLN A 99 -2.48 5.92 8.45
N MET A 100 -1.96 6.38 7.33
CA MET A 100 -1.54 5.58 6.18
C MET A 100 -0.01 5.46 6.17
N SER A 101 0.53 4.25 6.03
CA SER A 101 1.97 3.96 5.95
C SER A 101 2.23 2.76 5.05
N ILE A 102 3.45 2.60 4.52
CA ILE A 102 3.85 1.36 3.84
C ILE A 102 4.09 0.26 4.87
N SER A 103 3.70 -0.98 4.54
CA SER A 103 3.92 -2.15 5.39
C SER A 103 5.41 -2.36 5.68
N ALA A 104 5.73 -2.85 6.88
CA ALA A 104 7.10 -3.20 7.23
C ALA A 104 7.66 -4.35 6.37
N ALA A 105 6.79 -5.25 5.89
CA ALA A 105 7.19 -6.35 5.01
C ALA A 105 7.79 -5.85 3.67
N ASN A 106 7.30 -4.72 3.16
CA ASN A 106 7.87 -4.11 1.96
C ASN A 106 9.24 -3.48 2.24
N LYS A 107 9.50 -3.02 3.47
CA LYS A 107 10.76 -2.36 3.85
C LYS A 107 11.91 -3.35 4.03
N GLN A 108 11.60 -4.59 4.39
CA GLN A 108 12.61 -5.66 4.51
C GLN A 108 13.07 -6.17 3.13
N ALA A 109 12.19 -6.18 2.13
CA ALA A 109 12.54 -6.65 0.77
C ALA A 109 13.53 -5.71 0.06
N ASP A 110 13.48 -4.40 0.34
CA ASP A 110 14.43 -3.43 -0.21
C ASP A 110 15.83 -3.60 0.40
N GLU A 111 15.92 -3.89 1.71
CA GLU A 111 17.20 -4.13 2.41
C GLU A 111 17.91 -5.41 1.90
N ASP A 112 17.15 -6.46 1.57
CA ASP A 112 17.71 -7.72 1.03
C ASP A 112 18.16 -7.61 -0.44
N SER A 113 17.73 -6.56 -1.15
CA SER A 113 18.03 -6.35 -2.58
C SER A 113 19.34 -5.59 -2.83
N GLU A 114 19.85 -4.86 -1.84
CA GLU A 114 21.10 -4.08 -1.95
C GLU A 114 22.37 -4.94 -1.69
N ASP A 115 22.25 -6.09 -1.03
CA ASP A 115 23.40 -6.94 -0.65
C ASP A 115 23.93 -7.88 -1.76
N ASN A 116 23.33 -7.88 -2.96
CA ASN A 116 23.78 -8.70 -4.10
C ASN A 116 24.47 -7.92 -5.23
N ALA A 117 24.66 -6.60 -5.07
CA ALA A 117 25.19 -5.74 -6.11
C ALA A 117 26.65 -5.30 -5.88
N ASP A 118 27.51 -6.10 -5.23
CA ASP A 118 28.95 -5.88 -5.33
C ASP A 118 29.78 -7.15 -5.02
N LYS A 119 29.96 -8.01 -6.03
CA LYS A 119 31.15 -8.86 -6.11
C LYS A 119 31.74 -8.74 -7.51
N PRO A 120 32.88 -8.05 -7.69
CA PRO A 120 33.64 -8.17 -8.91
C PRO A 120 34.13 -9.61 -9.03
N SER A 121 33.75 -10.26 -10.13
CA SER A 121 34.28 -11.55 -10.53
C SER A 121 35.71 -11.36 -11.03
N ASP A 122 36.67 -11.24 -10.10
CA ASP A 122 38.08 -11.46 -10.42
C ASP A 122 38.33 -12.97 -10.47
N SER A 123 38.53 -13.49 -11.68
CA SER A 123 39.30 -14.71 -11.90
C SER A 123 40.24 -14.53 -13.08
N GLU A 124 41.38 -13.90 -12.79
CA GLU A 124 42.61 -14.05 -13.56
C GLU A 124 43.17 -15.49 -13.41
N THR A 125 43.30 -16.15 -14.56
CA THR A 125 44.47 -16.87 -15.12
C THR A 125 45.20 -18.02 -14.37
N THR A 126 45.62 -19.00 -15.19
CA THR A 126 46.68 -20.05 -15.05
C THR A 126 46.30 -21.28 -14.21
N ASP A 127 46.54 -22.55 -14.61
CA ASP A 127 47.54 -23.18 -15.49
C ASP A 127 46.93 -24.05 -16.61
#